data_AF-A0A6A7N6N2-F1
#
_entry.id   AF-A0A6A7N6N2-F1
#
_cell.length_a   1.000
_cell.length_b   1.000
_cell.length_c   1.000
_cell.angle_alpha   90.00
_cell.angle_beta   90.00
_cell.angle_gamma   90.00
#
_symmetry.space_group_name_H-M   'P 1'
#
loop_
_entity.id
_entity.type
_entity.pdbx_description
1 polymer ?
#
loop_
_entity_poly.entity_id
_entity_poly.type
_entity_poly.pdbx_seq_one_letter_code
_entity_poly.pdbx_strand_id
1 'polypeptide(L)' 'MARQRRTFAPSLKLEVVRMIKEQGLSVQNVSETMSIGPTAIRR' A
#
# COMPACT_ATOMS: atom_id res chain seq x y z
N MET A 1 17.42 18.32 1.12
CA MET A 1 16.01 18.24 0.68
C MET A 1 15.28 17.20 1.51
N ALA A 2 14.35 17.59 2.40
CA ALA A 2 13.58 16.63 3.19
C ALA A 2 12.54 15.95 2.30
N ARG A 3 12.52 14.61 2.27
CA ARG A 3 11.54 13.85 1.48
C ARG A 3 10.16 14.01 2.12
N GLN A 4 9.26 14.71 1.44
CA GLN A 4 7.90 14.93 1.92
C GLN A 4 7.18 13.59 2.07
N ARG A 5 6.58 13.35 3.24
CA ARG A 5 5.81 12.14 3.50
C ARG A 5 4.51 12.19 2.71
N ARG A 6 4.24 11.15 1.90
CA ARG A 6 2.92 10.93 1.32
C ARG A 6 1.93 10.58 2.43
N THR A 7 0.78 11.24 2.41
CA THR A 7 -0.39 10.86 3.19
C THR A 7 -1.30 10.00 2.30
N PHE A 8 -1.91 8.98 2.89
CA PHE A 8 -2.83 8.09 2.21
C PHE A 8 -4.19 8.18 2.88
N ALA A 9 -5.25 8.26 2.07
CA ALA A 9 -6.62 8.25 2.58
C ALA A 9 -6.92 6.94 3.32
N PRO A 10 -7.77 6.94 4.35
CA PRO A 10 -8.17 5.72 5.06
C PRO A 10 -8.76 4.65 4.15
N SER A 11 -9.56 5.04 3.15
CA SER A 11 -10.15 4.14 2.15
C SER A 11 -9.08 3.35 1.39
N LEU A 12 -8.03 4.03 0.92
CA LEU A 12 -6.92 3.38 0.23
C LEU A 12 -6.21 2.35 1.12
N LYS A 13 -6.05 2.64 2.41
CA LYS A 13 -5.43 1.68 3.34
C LYS A 13 -6.28 0.44 3.52
N LEU A 14 -7.60 0.60 3.63
CA LEU A 14 -8.53 -0.52 3.73
C LEU A 14 -8.51 -1.38 2.46
N GLU A 15 -8.44 -0.75 1.30
CA GLU A 15 -8.31 -1.45 0.02
C GLU A 15 -7.02 -2.28 -0.05
N VAL A 16 -5.88 -1.72 0.35
CA VAL A 16 -4.60 -2.45 0.44
C VAL A 16 -4.71 -3.66 1.37
N VAL A 17 -5.34 -3.50 2.54
CA VAL A 17 -5.55 -4.62 3.48
C VAL A 17 -6.45 -5.69 2.88
N ARG A 18 -7.49 -5.29 2.16
CA ARG A 18 -8.42 -6.19 1.45
C ARG A 18 -7.69 -7.02 0.40
N MET A 19 -6.90 -6.37 -0.44
CA MET A 19 -6.10 -7.04 -1.48
C MET A 19 -5.15 -8.08 -0.89
N ILE A 20 -4.50 -7.78 0.25
CA ILE A 20 -3.55 -8.71 0.88
C ILE A 20 -4.28 -9.86 1.58
N LYS A 21 -5.27 -9.55 2.42
CA LYS A 21 -5.89 -10.54 3.31
C LYS A 21 -7.00 -11.34 2.65
N GLU A 22 -7.85 -10.68 1.86
CA GLU A 22 -9.01 -11.34 1.26
C GLU A 22 -8.67 -11.94 -0.10
N GLN A 23 -7.85 -11.26 -0.91
CA GLN A 23 -7.46 -11.74 -2.25
C GLN A 23 -6.15 -12.53 -2.25
N GLY A 24 -5.43 -12.57 -1.12
CA GLY A 24 -4.17 -13.30 -0.98
C GLY A 24 -3.00 -12.73 -1.79
N LEU A 25 -3.08 -11.46 -2.22
CA LEU A 25 -2.01 -10.83 -2.98
C LEU A 25 -0.79 -10.57 -2.09
N SER A 26 0.40 -10.77 -2.66
CA SER A 26 1.65 -10.41 -2.00
C SER A 26 1.79 -8.88 -1.89
N VAL A 27 2.57 -8.42 -0.91
CA VAL A 27 2.91 -6.99 -0.77
C VAL A 27 3.57 -6.45 -2.05
N GLN A 28 4.38 -7.25 -2.74
CA GLN A 28 5.00 -6.90 -4.02
C GLN A 28 3.96 -6.68 -5.11
N ASN A 29 3.00 -7.60 -5.27
CA ASN A 29 1.95 -7.48 -6.27
C ASN A 29 1.09 -6.22 -6.04
N VAL A 30 0.73 -5.93 -4.79
CA VAL A 30 -0.02 -4.72 -4.44
C VAL A 30 0.82 -3.46 -4.67
N SER A 31 2.11 -3.51 -4.34
CA SER A 31 3.07 -2.42 -4.57
C SER A 31 3.16 -2.05 -6.04
N GLU A 32 3.25 -3.03 -6.93
CA GLU A 32 3.32 -2.84 -8.38
C GLU A 32 1.98 -2.34 -8.94
N THR A 33 0.87 -2.94 -8.50
CA THR A 33 -0.48 -2.62 -8.98
C THR A 33 -0.90 -1.19 -8.63
N MET A 34 -0.62 -0.76 -7.39
CA MET A 34 -1.05 0.56 -6.90
C MET A 34 0.06 1.61 -6.97
N SER A 35 1.26 1.24 -7.42
CA SER A 35 2.46 2.09 -7.41
C SER A 35 2.76 2.69 -6.02
N ILE A 36 2.51 1.91 -4.95
CA ILE A 36 2.79 2.29 -3.56
C ILE A 36 4.04 1.53 -3.11
N GLY A 37 5.04 2.23 -2.57
CA GLY A 37 6.26 1.57 -2.12
C GLY A 37 5.98 0.48 -1.07
N PRO A 38 6.68 -0.67 -1.10
CA PRO A 38 6.39 -1.81 -0.24
C PRO A 38 6.58 -1.48 1.25
N THR A 39 7.51 -0.58 1.58
CA THR A 39 7.69 -0.06 2.94
C THR A 39 6.49 0.76 3.43
N ALA A 40 5.81 1.47 2.53
CA ALA A 40 4.61 2.24 2.89
C ALA A 40 3.39 1.33 3.10
N ILE A 41 3.33 0.20 2.40
CA ILE A 41 2.28 -0.83 2.59
C ILE A 41 2.44 -1.53 3.94
N ARG A 42 3.68 -1.78 4.38
CA ARG A 42 3.97 -2.47 5.65
C ARG A 42 3.81 -1.61 6.91
N ARG A 43 3.60 -0.30 6.77
CA ARG A 43 3.57 0.67 7.88
C ARG A 43 2.15 1.04 8.27
#